data_AF-A0A661P138-F1
#
_entry.id   AF-A0A661P138-F1
#
_cell.length_a   1.000
_cell.length_b   1.000
_cell.length_c   1.000
_cell.angle_alpha   90.00
_cell.angle_beta   90.00
_cell.angle_gamma   90.00
#
_symmetry.space_group_name_H-M   'P 1'
#
loop_
_entity.id
_entity.type
_entity.pdbx_description
1 polymer ?
#
loop_
_entity_poly.entity_id
_entity_poly.type
_entity_poly.pdbx_seq_one_letter_code
_entity_poly.pdbx_strand_id
1 'polypeptide(L)'
;MALAVAAALPLAGCGSACKELADKICECQPTRAREDRCRRSVSTASSNIDPSDEQESVCQQILDSQRCTCEALEAGEFAACGLANDPLVVFADQ
;
A
#
# COMPACT_ATOMS: atom_id res chain seq x y z
N MET A 1 17.73 -2.11 41.51
CA MET A 1 17.79 -1.34 40.25
C MET A 1 17.93 -2.33 39.10
N ALA A 2 16.90 -2.47 38.27
CA ALA A 2 17.00 -3.03 36.92
C ALA A 2 15.66 -2.76 36.21
N LEU A 3 15.50 -1.56 35.64
CA LEU A 3 14.46 -1.33 34.64
C LEU A 3 14.99 -1.88 33.31
N ALA A 4 14.54 -3.07 32.93
CA ALA A 4 14.70 -3.57 31.58
C ALA A 4 13.77 -2.77 30.66
N VAL A 5 14.35 -1.81 29.93
CA VAL A 5 13.66 -1.10 28.86
C VAL A 5 13.54 -2.10 27.70
N ALA A 6 12.38 -2.75 27.60
CA ALA A 6 12.02 -3.54 26.44
C ALA A 6 11.84 -2.55 25.26
N ALA A 7 12.89 -2.39 24.45
CA ALA A 7 12.79 -1.72 23.18
C ALA A 7 11.84 -2.54 22.29
N ALA A 8 10.59 -2.08 22.18
CA ALA A 8 9.68 -2.52 21.14
C ALA A 8 10.23 -1.99 19.81
N LEU A 9 11.15 -2.76 19.22
CA LEU A 9 11.48 -2.63 17.81
C LEU A 9 10.15 -2.80 17.05
N PRO A 10 9.67 -1.79 16.32
CA PRO A 10 8.64 -2.07 15.34
C PRO A 10 9.26 -3.10 14.41
N LEU A 11 8.74 -4.33 14.48
CA LEU A 11 8.95 -5.31 13.45
C LEU A 11 8.29 -4.72 12.20
N ALA A 12 9.01 -3.84 11.51
CA ALA A 12 8.94 -3.84 10.07
C ALA A 12 9.30 -5.28 9.71
N GLY A 13 8.26 -6.11 9.53
CA GLY A 13 8.44 -7.43 8.97
C GLY A 13 9.24 -7.28 7.69
N CYS A 14 9.87 -8.34 7.22
CA CYS A 14 10.65 -8.34 5.98
C CYS A 14 9.78 -8.16 4.71
N GLY A 15 8.78 -7.27 4.74
CA GLY A 15 7.95 -6.83 3.64
C GLY A 15 7.78 -5.32 3.72
N SER A 16 7.97 -4.63 2.59
CA SER A 16 7.75 -3.19 2.44
C SER A 16 6.27 -2.84 2.67
N ALA A 17 5.99 -1.93 3.61
CA ALA A 17 4.65 -1.41 3.87
C ALA A 17 4.03 -0.78 2.62
N CYS A 18 4.87 -0.16 1.77
CA CYS A 18 4.39 0.40 0.50
C CYS A 18 3.91 -0.68 -0.49
N LYS A 19 4.55 -1.85 -0.53
CA LYS A 19 4.06 -2.97 -1.36
C LYS A 19 2.76 -3.53 -0.80
N GLU A 20 2.65 -3.68 0.51
CA GLU A 20 1.43 -4.17 1.15
C GLU A 20 0.24 -3.22 0.88
N LEU A 21 0.45 -1.91 1.02
CA LEU A 21 -0.55 -0.90 0.66
C LEU A 21 -0.97 -1.01 -0.81
N ALA A 22 0.01 -1.16 -1.71
CA ALA A 22 -0.26 -1.30 -3.14
C ALA A 22 -1.02 -2.60 -3.47
N ASP A 23 -0.66 -3.72 -2.84
CA ASP A 23 -1.38 -4.99 -2.98
C ASP A 23 -2.83 -4.86 -2.48
N LYS A 24 -3.06 -4.16 -1.36
CA LYS A 24 -4.41 -3.86 -0.84
C LYS A 24 -5.24 -3.01 -1.82
N ILE A 25 -4.63 -2.02 -2.47
CA ILE A 25 -5.30 -1.23 -3.52
C ILE A 25 -5.68 -2.12 -4.72
N CYS A 26 -4.84 -3.11 -5.07
CA CYS A 26 -5.13 -4.03 -6.18
C CYS A 26 -6.34 -4.92 -5.90
N GLU A 27 -6.64 -5.25 -4.64
CA GLU A 27 -7.82 -6.05 -4.26
C GLU A 27 -9.14 -5.33 -4.57
N CYS A 28 -9.10 -4.00 -4.71
CA CYS A 28 -10.27 -3.18 -5.06
C CYS A 28 -10.53 -3.08 -6.56
N GLN A 29 -9.76 -3.79 -7.40
CA GLN A 29 -9.97 -3.78 -8.84
C GLN A 29 -11.29 -4.48 -9.20
N PRO A 30 -12.09 -3.94 -10.14
CA PRO A 30 -13.46 -4.41 -10.38
C PRO A 30 -13.54 -5.78 -11.06
N THR A 31 -12.42 -6.28 -11.59
CA THR A 31 -12.34 -7.62 -12.19
C THR A 31 -11.05 -8.32 -11.80
N ARG A 32 -11.09 -9.65 -11.72
CA ARG A 32 -9.91 -10.52 -11.50
C ARG A 32 -8.76 -10.21 -12.48
N ALA A 33 -9.09 -9.96 -13.75
CA ALA A 33 -8.09 -9.64 -14.76
C ALA A 33 -7.36 -8.31 -14.47
N ARG A 34 -8.08 -7.31 -13.94
CA ARG A 34 -7.50 -6.02 -13.54
C ARG A 34 -6.72 -6.14 -12.24
N GLU A 35 -7.21 -6.91 -11.28
CA GLU A 35 -6.49 -7.25 -10.03
C GLU A 35 -5.14 -7.91 -10.36
N ASP A 36 -5.15 -8.95 -11.19
CA ASP A 36 -3.93 -9.68 -11.60
C ASP A 36 -2.92 -8.75 -12.30
N ARG A 37 -3.42 -7.85 -13.14
CA ARG A 37 -2.59 -6.85 -13.82
C ARG A 37 -1.96 -5.88 -12.81
N CYS A 38 -2.77 -5.35 -11.90
CA CYS A 38 -2.31 -4.45 -10.84
C CYS A 38 -1.21 -5.13 -10.01
N ARG A 39 -1.44 -6.36 -9.52
CA ARG A 39 -0.46 -7.13 -8.74
C ARG A 39 0.85 -7.35 -9.50
N ARG A 40 0.80 -7.63 -10.80
CA ARG A 40 2.00 -7.75 -11.64
C ARG A 40 2.76 -6.42 -11.71
N SER A 41 2.06 -5.32 -11.94
CA SER A 41 2.67 -3.98 -11.95
C SER A 41 3.31 -3.62 -10.61
N VAL A 42 2.63 -3.90 -9.49
CA VAL A 42 3.17 -3.70 -8.13
C VAL A 42 4.40 -4.58 -7.92
N SER A 43 4.35 -5.86 -8.31
CA SER A 43 5.50 -6.76 -8.20
C SER A 43 6.70 -6.23 -8.99
N THR A 44 6.49 -5.81 -10.24
CA THR A 44 7.56 -5.22 -11.06
C THR A 44 8.10 -3.94 -10.41
N ALA A 45 7.23 -3.04 -9.94
CA ALA A 45 7.65 -1.82 -9.27
C ALA A 45 8.48 -2.12 -8.01
N SER A 46 8.02 -3.03 -7.15
CA SER A 46 8.71 -3.41 -5.91
C SER A 46 10.08 -4.07 -6.13
N SER A 47 10.35 -4.61 -7.32
CA SER A 47 11.69 -5.11 -7.69
C SER A 47 12.62 -4.02 -8.22
N ASN A 48 12.10 -2.85 -8.60
CA ASN A 48 12.86 -1.76 -9.22
C ASN A 48 12.91 -0.49 -8.36
N ILE A 49 11.98 -0.33 -7.41
CA ILE A 49 11.84 0.81 -6.52
C ILE A 49 12.01 0.29 -5.11
N ASP A 50 13.02 0.81 -4.42
CA ASP A 50 13.26 0.62 -3.00
C ASP A 50 12.80 1.90 -2.28
N PRO A 51 11.67 1.87 -1.55
CA PRO A 51 11.18 3.04 -0.84
C PRO A 51 12.14 3.45 0.26
N SER A 52 12.32 4.76 0.48
CA SER A 52 13.06 5.23 1.65
C SER A 52 12.32 4.89 2.95
N ASP A 53 13.03 4.87 4.09
CA ASP A 53 12.42 4.66 5.40
C ASP A 53 11.27 5.64 5.69
N GLU A 54 11.38 6.88 5.21
CA GLU A 54 10.32 7.88 5.32
C GLU A 54 9.08 7.49 4.51
N GLN A 55 9.27 6.97 3.30
CA GLN A 55 8.17 6.49 2.45
C GLN A 55 7.51 5.25 3.06
N GLU A 56 8.31 4.31 3.57
CA GLU A 56 7.80 3.15 4.31
C GLU A 56 6.95 3.57 5.51
N SER A 57 7.42 4.55 6.28
CA SER A 57 6.66 5.08 7.42
C SER A 57 5.33 5.71 6.99
N VAL A 58 5.30 6.44 5.87
CA VAL A 58 4.06 7.01 5.33
C VAL A 58 3.10 5.89 4.89
N CYS A 59 3.58 4.87 4.18
CA CYS A 59 2.77 3.73 3.77
C CYS A 59 2.21 2.98 4.98
N GLN A 60 3.03 2.77 6.03
CA GLN A 60 2.58 2.16 7.29
C GLN A 60 1.50 3.00 7.97
N GLN A 61 1.65 4.32 8.05
CA GLN A 61 0.63 5.21 8.62
C GLN A 61 -0.70 5.12 7.85
N ILE A 62 -0.65 4.98 6.52
CA ILE A 62 -1.86 4.81 5.71
C ILE A 62 -2.51 3.45 6.00
N LEU A 63 -1.73 2.37 6.07
CA LEU A 63 -2.22 1.04 6.45
C LEU A 63 -2.89 1.06 7.84
N ASP A 64 -2.21 1.65 8.82
CA ASP A 64 -2.68 1.77 10.20
C ASP A 64 -3.93 2.65 10.33
N SER A 65 -4.08 3.66 9.45
CA SER A 65 -5.26 4.54 9.45
C SER A 65 -6.56 3.81 9.13
N GLN A 66 -6.47 2.66 8.43
CA GLN A 66 -7.60 1.90 7.90
C GLN A 66 -8.55 2.71 7.00
N ARG A 67 -8.14 3.92 6.56
CA ARG A 67 -8.97 4.80 5.72
C ARG A 67 -8.91 4.41 4.25
N CYS A 68 -7.83 3.77 3.83
CA CYS A 68 -7.72 3.19 2.51
C CYS A 68 -8.58 1.92 2.40
N THR A 69 -9.79 2.10 1.88
CA THR A 69 -10.81 1.06 1.66
C THR A 69 -11.25 1.07 0.20
N CYS A 70 -11.85 -0.01 -0.28
CA CYS A 70 -12.36 -0.05 -1.66
C CYS A 70 -13.50 0.94 -1.85
N GLU A 71 -14.34 1.12 -0.84
CA GLU A 71 -15.42 2.10 -0.83
C GLU A 71 -14.88 3.54 -0.93
N ALA A 72 -13.78 3.85 -0.23
CA ALA A 72 -13.12 5.14 -0.34
C ALA A 72 -12.53 5.36 -1.75
N LEU A 73 -11.93 4.33 -2.34
CA LEU A 73 -11.42 4.40 -3.72
C LEU A 73 -12.55 4.59 -4.74
N GLU A 74 -13.66 3.87 -4.61
CA GLU A 74 -14.84 4.03 -5.46
C GLU A 74 -15.50 5.42 -5.29
N ALA A 75 -15.45 5.99 -4.09
CA ALA A 75 -15.93 7.34 -3.79
C ALA A 75 -14.99 8.46 -4.27
N GLY A 76 -13.82 8.14 -4.82
CA GLY A 76 -12.82 9.10 -5.29
C GLY A 76 -11.91 9.67 -4.21
N GLU A 77 -11.90 9.08 -3.01
CA GLU A 77 -11.06 9.49 -1.88
C GLU A 77 -9.64 8.92 -1.98
N PHE A 78 -8.99 9.04 -3.16
CA PHE A 78 -7.68 8.44 -3.45
C PHE A 78 -6.56 8.87 -2.48
N ALA A 79 -6.66 10.09 -1.95
CA ALA A 79 -5.75 10.62 -0.95
C ALA A 79 -5.75 9.80 0.36
N ALA A 80 -6.85 9.12 0.68
CA ALA A 80 -6.91 8.20 1.83
C ALA A 80 -5.98 6.99 1.67
N CYS A 81 -5.58 6.68 0.42
CA CYS A 81 -4.62 5.64 0.06
C CYS A 81 -3.25 6.20 -0.34
N GLY A 82 -3.00 7.51 -0.15
CA GLY A 82 -1.75 8.15 -0.56
C GLY A 82 -1.60 8.31 -2.09
N LEU A 83 -2.69 8.22 -2.84
CA LEU A 83 -2.68 8.32 -4.29
C LEU A 83 -3.09 9.73 -4.75
N ALA A 84 -2.40 10.23 -5.79
CA ALA A 84 -2.73 11.50 -6.41
C ALA A 84 -3.81 11.39 -7.51
N ASN A 85 -4.04 10.18 -8.03
CA ASN A 85 -4.97 9.92 -9.14
C ASN A 85 -5.69 8.58 -8.94
N ASP A 86 -6.75 8.37 -9.72
CA ASP A 86 -7.58 7.16 -9.69
C ASP A 86 -6.79 5.91 -10.15
N PRO A 87 -6.56 4.91 -9.27
CA PRO A 87 -5.86 3.68 -9.64
C PRO A 87 -6.73 2.71 -10.47
N LEU A 88 -8.05 2.84 -10.47
CA LEU A 88 -8.97 1.94 -11.18
C LEU A 88 -9.02 2.23 -12.68
N VAL A 89 -8.78 3.49 -13.07
CA VAL A 89 -8.74 3.91 -14.48
C VAL A 89 -7.41 3.55 -15.14
N VAL A 90 -6.30 3.56 -14.39
CA VAL A 90 -4.96 3.21 -14.90
C VAL A 90 -4.91 1.79 -15.49
N PHE A 91 -5.68 0.86 -14.94
CA PHE A 91 -5.71 -0.53 -15.41
C PHE A 91 -6.90 -0.85 -16.33
N ALA A 92 -7.72 0.15 -16.69
CA ALA A 92 -8.96 -0.06 -17.45
C ALA A 92 -8.76 -0.34 -18.95
N ASP A 93 -7.69 0.18 -19.56
CA ASP A 93 -7.54 0.29 -21.03
C ASP A 93 -6.28 -0.37 -21.65
N GLN A 94 -5.50 -1.13 -20.87
CA GLN A 94 -4.28 -1.79 -21.37
C GLN A 94 -4.50 -3.22 -21.85
#